data_AF-A0A5R2ASY0-F1
#
_entry.id   AF-A0A5R2ASY0-F1
#
_cell.length_a   1.000
_cell.length_b   1.000
_cell.length_c   1.000
_cell.angle_alpha   90.00
_cell.angle_beta   90.00
_cell.angle_gamma   90.00
#
_symmetry.space_group_name_H-M   'P 1'
#
loop_
_entity.id
_entity.type
_entity.pdbx_description
1 polymer ?
#
loop_
_entity_poly.entity_id
_entity_poly.type
_entity_poly.pdbx_seq_one_letter_code
_entity_poly.pdbx_strand_id
1 'polypeptide(L)'
;MSQLVPAQGETYYFVTSDGSILDVPWNGDETDYDRLGFGNVFRRKGNAVAARDEMKGLFRKYRKVNSNGFQTNNRKSQGSRNSRE
;
A
#
# COMPACT_ATOMS: atom_id res chain seq x y z
N MET A 1 12.71 9.71 17.12
CA MET A 1 12.76 10.60 15.95
C MET A 1 11.72 11.67 16.16
N SER A 2 12.09 12.95 16.22
CA SER A 2 11.15 14.05 16.47
C SER A 2 10.27 14.23 15.24
N GLN A 3 9.00 13.83 15.36
CA GLN A 3 8.02 14.00 14.29
C GLN A 3 7.72 15.50 14.18
N LEU A 4 8.15 16.13 13.08
CA LEU A 4 8.08 17.58 12.89
C LEU A 4 6.65 17.97 12.54
N VAL A 5 5.85 18.28 13.57
CA VAL A 5 4.50 18.84 13.44
C VAL A 5 4.57 20.10 12.55
N PRO A 6 3.77 20.20 11.47
CA PRO A 6 3.70 21.42 10.66
C PRO A 6 3.25 22.63 11.47
N ALA A 7 3.65 23.83 11.07
CA ALA A 7 3.15 25.06 11.68
C ALA A 7 1.69 25.34 11.28
N GLN A 8 0.98 26.14 12.07
CA GLN A 8 -0.39 26.56 11.74
C GLN A 8 -0.43 27.22 10.35
N GLY A 9 -1.33 26.75 9.48
CA GLY A 9 -1.48 27.19 8.11
C GLY A 9 -0.45 26.63 7.12
N GLU A 10 0.54 25.86 7.58
CA GLU A 10 1.52 25.23 6.69
C GLU A 10 0.86 24.07 5.93
N THR A 11 1.01 24.05 4.61
CA THR A 11 0.49 22.96 3.79
C THR A 11 1.33 21.71 3.98
N TYR A 12 0.68 20.59 4.27
CA TYR A 12 1.27 19.26 4.25
C TYR A 12 0.60 18.37 3.22
N TYR A 13 1.30 17.29 2.86
CA TYR A 13 0.83 16.29 1.90
C TYR A 13 0.42 15.03 2.64
N PHE A 14 -0.83 14.62 2.44
CA PHE A 14 -1.42 13.44 3.04
C PHE A 14 -1.67 12.37 1.98
N VAL A 15 -1.23 11.13 2.24
CA VAL A 15 -1.55 9.98 1.40
C VAL A 15 -2.78 9.28 1.98
N THR A 16 -3.87 9.27 1.23
CA THR A 16 -5.14 8.63 1.60
C THR A 16 -5.09 7.10 1.37
N SER A 17 -6.06 6.37 1.91
CA SER A 17 -6.14 4.91 1.80
C SER A 17 -6.35 4.38 0.37
N ASP A 18 -6.97 5.17 -0.50
CA ASP A 18 -7.08 4.90 -1.95
C ASP A 18 -5.79 5.24 -2.73
N GLY A 19 -4.78 5.81 -2.05
CA GLY A 19 -3.51 6.21 -2.63
C GLY A 19 -3.54 7.55 -3.35
N SER A 20 -4.58 8.36 -3.14
CA SER A 20 -4.59 9.77 -3.54
C SER A 20 -3.65 10.60 -2.66
N ILE A 21 -3.18 11.74 -3.17
CA ILE A 21 -2.34 12.67 -2.41
C ILE A 21 -3.10 13.98 -2.29
N LEU A 22 -3.42 14.39 -1.06
CA LEU A 22 -4.10 15.63 -0.76
C LEU A 22 -3.10 16.66 -0.22
N ASP A 23 -3.26 17.90 -0.66
CA ASP A 23 -2.59 19.09 -0.13
C ASP A 23 -3.53 19.80 0.84
N VAL A 24 -3.20 19.73 2.13
CA VAL A 24 -4.08 20.18 3.21
C VAL A 24 -3.32 21.19 4.08
N PRO A 25 -3.92 22.36 4.40
CA PRO A 25 -3.33 23.26 5.39
C PRO A 25 -3.44 22.65 6.78
N TRP A 26 -2.39 22.76 7.58
CA TRP A 26 -2.40 22.36 8.98
C TRP A 26 -3.22 23.35 9.81
N ASN A 27 -4.37 22.90 10.30
CA ASN A 27 -5.26 23.65 11.19
C ASN A 27 -5.02 23.31 12.68
N GLY A 28 -4.26 22.24 12.97
CA GLY A 28 -4.00 21.81 14.35
C GLY A 28 -5.25 21.28 15.04
N ASP A 29 -6.20 20.77 14.26
CA ASP A 29 -7.39 20.09 14.77
C ASP A 29 -7.13 18.59 14.99
N GLU A 30 -8.10 17.91 15.61
CA GLU A 30 -8.01 16.47 15.87
C GLU A 30 -7.76 15.65 14.60
N THR A 31 -8.32 16.08 13.46
CA THR A 31 -8.15 15.35 12.20
C THR A 31 -6.71 15.44 11.71
N ASP A 32 -6.05 16.57 11.89
CA ASP A 32 -4.64 16.76 11.56
C ASP A 32 -3.73 15.91 12.46
N TYR A 33 -4.04 15.86 13.75
CA TYR A 33 -3.31 14.99 14.70
C TYR A 33 -3.51 13.51 14.40
N ASP A 34 -4.72 13.09 14.02
CA ASP A 34 -5.00 11.71 13.59
C ASP A 34 -4.18 11.34 12.36
N ARG A 35 -4.22 12.20 11.32
CA ARG A 35 -3.42 11.99 10.09
C ARG A 35 -1.93 11.90 10.40
N LEU A 36 -1.43 12.74 11.31
CA LEU A 36 -0.04 12.70 11.77
C LEU A 36 0.27 11.39 12.50
N GLY A 37 -0.64 10.93 13.38
CA GLY A 37 -0.52 9.68 14.13
C GLY A 37 -0.47 8.44 13.23
N PHE A 38 -1.20 8.44 12.10
CA PHE A 38 -1.10 7.39 11.09
C PHE A 38 0.24 7.37 10.34
N GLY A 39 1.04 8.43 10.40
CA GLY A 39 2.36 8.49 9.75
C GLY A 39 2.33 8.71 8.24
N ASN A 40 1.17 9.03 7.66
CA ASN A 40 0.98 9.24 6.22
C ASN A 40 1.07 10.73 5.81
N VAL A 41 1.83 11.52 6.57
CA VAL A 41 1.94 12.97 6.43
C VAL A 41 3.36 13.37 6.04
N PHE A 42 3.49 14.19 5.00
CA PHE A 42 4.77 14.59 4.42
C PHE A 42 4.84 16.10 4.20
N ARG A 43 6.01 16.70 4.42
CA ARG A 43 6.26 18.13 4.14
C ARG A 43 6.47 18.47 2.68
N ARG A 44 6.84 17.47 1.86
CA ARG A 44 7.15 17.64 0.44
C ARG A 44 6.33 16.66 -0.38
N LYS A 45 5.73 17.14 -1.48
CA LYS A 45 4.92 16.31 -2.39
C LYS A 45 5.71 15.12 -2.93
N GLY A 46 6.98 15.30 -3.26
CA GLY A 46 7.86 14.23 -3.75
C GLY A 46 7.99 13.06 -2.77
N ASN A 47 8.03 13.34 -1.46
CA ASN A 47 8.11 12.30 -0.44
C ASN A 47 6.79 11.52 -0.35
N ALA A 48 5.65 12.21 -0.42
CA ALA A 48 4.34 11.56 -0.44
C ALA A 48 4.17 10.66 -1.68
N VAL A 49 4.65 11.10 -2.84
CA VAL A 49 4.65 10.31 -4.07
C VAL A 49 5.52 9.06 -3.93
N ALA A 50 6.74 9.21 -3.42
CA ALA A 50 7.65 8.09 -3.22
C ALA A 50 7.07 7.05 -2.24
N ALA A 51 6.52 7.50 -1.10
CA ALA A 51 5.89 6.62 -0.12
C ALA A 51 4.66 5.88 -0.69
N ARG A 52 3.81 6.58 -1.46
CA ARG A 52 2.68 5.97 -2.18
C ARG A 52 3.15 4.90 -3.14
N ASP A 53 4.18 5.17 -3.93
CA ASP A 53 4.66 4.24 -4.95
C ASP A 53 5.35 3.01 -4.33
N GLU A 54 6.04 3.19 -3.20
CA GLU A 54 6.58 2.10 -2.39
C GLU A 54 5.46 1.19 -1.84
N MET A 55 4.41 1.79 -1.26
CA MET A 55 3.23 1.04 -0.81
C MET A 55 2.57 0.25 -1.95
N LYS A 56 2.39 0.87 -3.13
CA LYS A 56 1.88 0.18 -4.33
C LYS A 56 2.78 -0.98 -4.76
N GLY A 57 4.10 -0.81 -4.68
CA GLY A 57 5.07 -1.87 -4.96
C GLY A 57 4.94 -3.05 -4.00
N LEU A 58 4.81 -2.78 -2.70
CA LEU A 58 4.57 -3.79 -1.67
C LEU A 58 3.25 -4.54 -1.91
N PHE A 59 2.14 -3.83 -2.12
CA PHE A 59 0.85 -4.48 -2.41
C PHE A 59 0.88 -5.34 -3.68
N ARG A 60 1.56 -4.90 -4.74
CA ARG A 60 1.78 -5.73 -5.94
C ARG A 60 2.55 -7.00 -5.63
N LYS A 61 3.61 -6.91 -4.80
CA LYS A 61 4.41 -8.06 -4.39
C LYS A 61 3.60 -9.05 -3.56
N TYR A 62 2.87 -8.58 -2.55
CA TYR A 62 2.00 -9.42 -1.72
C TYR A 62 0.84 -10.05 -2.51
N ARG A 63 0.22 -9.30 -3.43
CA ARG A 63 -0.81 -9.85 -4.34
C ARG A 63 -0.27 -10.98 -5.21
N LYS A 64 0.94 -10.83 -5.76
CA LYS A 64 1.58 -11.84 -6.61
C LYS A 64 1.89 -13.13 -5.84
N VAL A 65 2.26 -13.02 -4.56
CA VAL A 65 2.48 -14.18 -3.70
C VAL A 65 1.16 -14.91 -3.42
N ASN A 66 0.07 -14.19 -3.14
CA ASN A 66 -1.23 -14.82 -2.91
C ASN A 66 -1.87 -15.46 -4.15
N SER A 67 -1.57 -14.97 -5.35
CA SER A 67 -2.03 -15.59 -6.60
C SER A 67 -1.17 -16.79 -7.06
N ASN A 68 0.03 -16.97 -6.51
CA ASN A 68 0.89 -18.13 -6.76
C ASN A 68 0.68 -19.27 -5.75
N GLY A 69 -0.12 -19.06 -4.70
CA GLY A 69 -0.44 -20.06 -3.68
C GLY A 69 -1.59 -21.01 -4.03
N PHE A 70 -2.22 -20.87 -5.21
CA PHE A 70 -3.34 -21.71 -5.65
C PHE A 70 -3.07 -22.37 -7.00
N GLN A 71 -1.91 -23.01 -7.15
CA GLN A 71 -1.79 -24.14 -8.08
C GLN A 71 -1.85 -25.41 -7.26
N THR A 72 -3.07 -25.83 -6.90
CA THR A 72 -3.30 -27.19 -6.42
C THR A 72 -2.89 -28.15 -7.51
N ASN A 73 -1.93 -29.01 -7.17
CA ASN A 73 -1.40 -30.09 -7.99
C ASN A 73 -2.52 -30.97 -8.53
N ASN A 74 -3.02 -30.71 -9.74
CA ASN A 74 -3.71 -31.74 -10.51
C ASN A 74 -2.65 -32.56 -11.25
N ARG A 75 -1.91 -33.36 -10.46
CA ARG A 75 -1.02 -34.41 -10.99
C ARG A 75 -1.89 -35.32 -11.84
N LYS A 76 -1.63 -35.31 -13.15
CA LYS A 76 -2.07 -36.35 -14.09
C LYS A 76 -1.83 -37.72 -13.45
N SER A 77 -2.90 -38.42 -13.08
CA SER A 77 -2.83 -39.86 -12.89
C SER A 77 -2.74 -40.50 -14.27
N GLN A 78 -1.51 -40.72 -14.73
CA GLN A 78 -1.31 -41.76 -15.73
C GLN A 78 -1.59 -43.11 -15.07
N GLY A 79 -2.60 -43.81 -15.60
CA GLY A 79 -2.94 -45.17 -15.24
C GLY A 79 -3.46 -45.89 -16.48
N SER A 80 -2.51 -46.36 -17.29
CA SER A 80 -2.70 -47.23 -18.44
C SER A 80 -3.58 -48.45 -18.12
N ARG A 81 -4.55 -48.74 -18.98
CA ARG A 81 -4.97 -50.13 -19.26
C ARG A 81 -5.20 -50.31 -20.76
N ASN A 82 -4.20 -50.94 -21.38
CA ASN A 82 -4.38 -51.79 -22.55
C ASN A 82 -5.47 -52.85 -22.29
N SER A 83 -6.28 -53.15 -23.31
CA SER A 83 -6.75 -54.47 -23.77
C SER A 83 -7.61 -54.20 -25.03
N ARG A 84 -7.21 -54.62 -26.25
CA ARG A 84 -7.50 -55.93 -26.87
C ARG A 84 -9.01 -56.23 -26.84
N GLU A 85 -9.73 -56.47 -27.93
CA GLU A 85 -9.48 -56.90 -29.32
C GLU A 85 -10.60 -56.37 -30.21
#